data_AF-A0A2V9W6C5-F1
#
_entry.id   AF-A0A2V9W6C5-F1
#
_cell.length_a   1.000
_cell.length_b   1.000
_cell.length_c   1.000
_cell.angle_alpha   90.00
_cell.angle_beta   90.00
_cell.angle_gamma   90.00
#
_symmetry.space_group_name_H-M   'P 1'
#
loop_
_entity.id
_entity.type
_entity.pdbx_description
1 polymer ?
#
loop_
_entity_poly.entity_id
_entity_poly.type
_entity_poly.pdbx_seq_one_letter_code
_entity_poly.pdbx_strand_id
1 'polypeptide(L)'
;MKIIGCDFHPSYQQIVMWDKATGEMLERALSHERKEEVRAFYAGLQGPVRVGIEVSGQSQWFERLLAELGHEVWIGDAAKIRASCERKQKTDRRDAELLVKLL
;
A
#
# COMPACT_ATOMS: atom_id res chain seq x y z
N MET A 1 8.88 1.51 5.93
CA MET A 1 8.15 0.54 5.07
C MET A 1 6.89 1.24 4.60
N LYS A 2 6.67 1.27 3.28
CA LYS A 2 5.48 1.89 2.69
C LYS A 2 4.48 0.80 2.32
N ILE A 3 3.21 1.00 2.65
CA ILE A 3 2.12 0.10 2.28
C ILE A 3 1.23 0.85 1.31
N ILE A 4 0.94 0.24 0.17
CA ILE A 4 0.05 0.82 -0.83
C ILE A 4 -1.17 -0.09 -0.97
N GLY A 5 -2.37 0.46 -0.81
CA GLY A 5 -3.59 -0.16 -1.29
C GLY A 5 -3.90 0.37 -2.68
N CYS A 6 -4.11 -0.53 -3.64
CA CYS A 6 -4.44 -0.19 -5.03
C CYS A 6 -5.82 -0.77 -5.37
N ASP A 7 -6.76 0.13 -5.65
CA ASP A 7 -8.03 -0.19 -6.29
C ASP A 7 -7.85 -0.04 -7.81
N PHE A 8 -7.89 -1.17 -8.51
CA PHE A 8 -7.56 -1.26 -9.92
C PHE A 8 -8.83 -1.26 -10.77
N HIS A 9 -9.03 -0.20 -11.55
CA HIS A 9 -10.06 -0.13 -12.58
C HIS A 9 -9.43 -0.20 -13.99
N PRO A 10 -10.18 -0.60 -15.04
CA PRO A 10 -9.66 -0.65 -16.41
C PRO A 10 -9.04 0.66 -16.89
N SER A 11 -9.68 1.79 -16.58
CA SER A 11 -9.30 3.12 -17.09
C SER A 11 -8.35 3.89 -16.16
N TYR A 12 -8.37 3.61 -14.86
CA TYR A 12 -7.57 4.29 -13.86
C TYR A 12 -7.34 3.38 -12.64
N GLN A 13 -6.44 3.78 -11.76
CA GLN A 13 -6.28 3.15 -10.45
C GLN A 13 -6.27 4.22 -9.37
N GLN A 14 -6.91 3.92 -8.26
CA GLN A 14 -6.86 4.76 -7.08
C GLN A 14 -5.98 4.08 -6.04
N ILE A 15 -4.99 4.82 -5.56
CA ILE A 15 -3.98 4.30 -4.66
C ILE A 15 -3.94 5.11 -3.38
N VAL A 16 -3.76 4.39 -2.28
CA VAL A 16 -3.52 4.98 -0.96
C VAL A 16 -2.21 4.41 -0.45
N MET A 17 -1.23 5.28 -0.26
CA MET A 17 0.06 4.94 0.32
C MET A 17 0.08 5.37 1.79
N TRP A 18 0.50 4.47 2.65
CA TRP A 18 0.75 4.74 4.04
C TRP A 18 2.24 4.54 4.33
N ASP A 19 2.91 5.60 4.78
CA ASP A 19 4.29 5.52 5.22
C ASP A 19 4.32 5.20 6.72
N LYS A 20 4.78 3.98 7.07
CA LYS A 20 4.92 3.59 8.48
C LYS A 20 6.00 4.36 9.22
N ALA A 21 6.96 4.95 8.52
CA ALA A 21 8.06 5.67 9.15
C ALA A 21 7.65 7.07 9.60
N THR A 22 6.83 7.77 8.82
CA THR A 22 6.34 9.12 9.15
C THR A 22 4.92 9.12 9.72
N GLY A 23 4.16 8.05 9.50
CA GLY A 23 2.73 7.98 9.82
C GLY A 23 1.85 8.71 8.80
N GLU A 24 2.42 9.20 7.71
CA GLU A 24 1.69 9.95 6.69
C GLU A 24 0.91 9.02 5.77
N MET A 25 -0.28 9.50 5.37
CA MET A 25 -1.11 8.86 4.36
C MET A 25 -1.18 9.76 3.14
N LEU A 26 -0.93 9.19 1.97
CA LEU A 26 -0.96 9.86 0.69
C LEU A 26 -1.95 9.15 -0.22
N GLU A 27 -2.92 9.89 -0.72
CA GLU A 27 -3.90 9.40 -1.66
C GLU A 27 -3.57 9.94 -3.05
N ARG A 28 -3.63 9.08 -4.07
CA ARG A 28 -3.36 9.47 -5.45
C ARG A 28 -4.21 8.67 -6.42
N ALA A 29 -4.70 9.33 -7.46
CA ALA A 29 -5.31 8.66 -8.60
C ALA A 29 -4.33 8.68 -9.79
N LEU A 30 -4.22 7.56 -10.50
CA LEU A 30 -3.35 7.41 -11.67
C LEU A 30 -4.19 6.90 -12.84
N SER A 31 -4.23 7.64 -13.95
CA SER A 31 -4.90 7.18 -15.18
C SER A 31 -4.05 6.14 -15.92
N HIS A 32 -4.70 5.11 -16.47
CA HIS A 32 -4.03 4.08 -17.28
C HIS A 32 -3.78 4.53 -18.72
N GLU A 33 -4.32 5.68 -19.14
CA GLU A 33 -4.00 6.28 -20.45
C GLU A 33 -2.50 6.57 -20.57
N ARG A 34 -1.84 6.92 -19.46
CA ARG A 34 -0.40 7.21 -19.39
C ARG A 34 0.30 6.20 -18.48
N LYS A 35 0.49 4.98 -18.99
CA LYS A 35 1.19 3.89 -18.27
C LYS A 35 2.61 4.26 -17.82
N GLU A 36 3.26 5.19 -18.53
CA GLU A 36 4.55 5.75 -18.13
C GLU A 36 4.51 6.50 -16.80
N GLU A 37 3.45 7.25 -16.50
CA GLU A 37 3.29 7.95 -15.22
C GLU A 37 3.08 6.97 -14.08
N VAL A 38 2.30 5.91 -14.32
CA VAL A 38 2.12 4.81 -13.36
C VAL A 38 3.48 4.20 -13.04
N ARG A 39 4.27 3.84 -14.07
CA ARG A 39 5.61 3.30 -13.89
C ARG A 39 6.55 4.26 -13.15
N ALA A 40 6.57 5.54 -13.54
CA ALA A 40 7.41 6.55 -12.91
C ALA A 40 7.05 6.74 -11.43
N PHE A 41 5.77 6.68 -11.08
CA PHE A 41 5.31 6.74 -9.71
C PHE A 41 5.87 5.58 -8.88
N TYR A 42 5.65 4.32 -9.32
CA TYR A 42 6.13 3.15 -8.58
C TYR A 42 7.65 3.04 -8.58
N ALA A 43 8.34 3.46 -9.64
CA ALA A 43 9.79 3.50 -9.69
C ALA A 43 10.39 4.57 -8.77
N GLY A 44 9.66 5.67 -8.52
CA GLY A 44 10.07 6.72 -7.58
C GLY A 44 9.92 6.33 -6.11
N LEU A 45 9.26 5.21 -5.80
CA LEU A 45 9.10 4.74 -4.44
C LEU A 45 10.40 4.12 -3.94
N GLN A 46 11.06 4.83 -3.03
CA GLN A 46 12.28 4.34 -2.38
C GLN A 46 11.96 3.50 -1.15
N GLY A 47 12.71 2.39 -1.00
CA GLY A 47 12.69 1.50 0.17
C GLY A 47 11.75 0.30 0.01
N PRO A 48 11.54 -0.49 1.08
CA PRO A 48 10.62 -1.62 1.06
C PRO A 48 9.18 -1.13 0.95
N VAL A 49 8.56 -1.45 -0.19
CA VAL A 49 7.17 -1.12 -0.53
C VAL A 49 6.39 -2.43 -0.67
N ARG A 50 5.23 -2.49 -0.02
CA ARG A 50 4.25 -3.56 -0.21
C ARG A 50 3.02 -2.99 -0.90
N VAL A 51 2.61 -3.58 -2.02
CA VAL A 51 1.46 -3.13 -2.82
C VAL A 51 0.37 -4.19 -2.75
N GLY A 52 -0.76 -3.85 -2.12
CA GLY A 52 -1.98 -4.65 -2.10
C GLY A 52 -2.83 -4.33 -3.32
N ILE A 53 -3.23 -5.35 -4.08
CA ILE A 53 -4.10 -5.20 -5.26
C ILE A 53 -5.33 -6.10 -5.08
N GLU A 54 -6.51 -5.55 -5.36
CA GLU A 54 -7.73 -6.32 -5.54
C GLU A 54 -7.74 -6.96 -6.93
N VAL A 55 -7.82 -8.30 -6.99
CA VAL A 55 -7.76 -9.03 -8.26
C VAL A 55 -8.94 -8.67 -9.13
N SER A 56 -8.66 -8.00 -10.25
CA SER A 56 -9.52 -7.98 -11.42
C SER A 56 -8.73 -8.51 -12.61
N GLY A 57 -9.35 -9.28 -13.50
CA GLY A 57 -8.65 -10.00 -14.59
C GLY A 57 -7.85 -9.14 -15.59
N GLN A 58 -7.81 -7.82 -15.40
CA GLN A 58 -7.04 -6.86 -16.20
C GLN A 58 -5.75 -6.37 -15.50
N SER A 59 -5.42 -6.87 -14.30
CA SER A 59 -4.24 -6.46 -13.50
C SER A 59 -2.90 -7.03 -13.97
N GLN A 60 -2.87 -7.95 -14.93
CA GLN A 60 -1.67 -8.74 -15.27
C GLN A 60 -0.46 -7.89 -15.70
N TRP A 61 -0.69 -6.82 -16.48
CA TRP A 61 0.39 -5.91 -16.89
C TRP A 61 0.95 -5.11 -15.70
N PHE A 62 0.11 -4.83 -14.70
CA PHE A 62 0.47 -4.07 -13.52
C PHE A 62 1.22 -4.93 -12.50
N GLU A 63 0.84 -6.20 -12.33
CA GLU A 63 1.61 -7.19 -11.56
C GLU A 63 3.03 -7.34 -12.11
N ARG A 64 3.17 -7.42 -13.44
CA ARG A 64 4.48 -7.49 -14.09
C ARG A 64 5.31 -6.24 -13.83
N LEU A 65 4.71 -5.05 -13.92
CA LEU A 65 5.37 -3.79 -13.62
C LEU A 65 5.95 -3.76 -12.20
N LEU A 66 5.16 -4.18 -11.21
CA LEU A 66 5.61 -4.20 -9.82
C LEU A 66 6.71 -5.23 -9.58
N ALA A 67 6.60 -6.41 -10.19
CA ALA A 67 7.64 -7.43 -10.14
C ALA A 67 8.96 -6.94 -10.78
N GLU A 68 8.90 -6.25 -11.92
CA GLU A 68 10.08 -5.64 -12.56
C GLU A 68 10.74 -4.57 -11.69
N LEU A 69 9.97 -3.86 -10.87
CA LEU A 69 10.48 -2.87 -9.92
C LEU A 69 10.95 -3.48 -8.60
N GLY A 70 10.78 -4.79 -8.40
CA GLY A 70 11.17 -5.48 -7.17
C GLY A 70 10.26 -5.17 -5.98
N HIS A 71 9.04 -4.68 -6.23
CA HIS A 71 8.07 -4.41 -5.18
C HIS A 71 7.37 -5.68 -4.71
N GLU A 72 7.03 -5.73 -3.43
CA GLU A 72 6.34 -6.89 -2.87
C GLU A 72 4.84 -6.78 -3.18
N VAL A 73 4.37 -7.58 -4.14
CA VAL A 73 2.96 -7.60 -4.56
C VAL A 73 2.17 -8.55 -3.66
N TRP A 74 1.14 -8.02 -3.02
CA TRP A 74 0.16 -8.78 -2.25
C TRP A 74 -1.17 -8.78 -2.97
N ILE A 75 -1.50 -9.93 -3.54
CA ILE A 75 -2.76 -10.15 -4.20
C ILE A 75 -3.78 -10.55 -3.14
N GLY A 76 -4.68 -9.64 -2.80
CA GLY A 76 -5.63 -9.85 -1.72
C GLY A 76 -7.00 -10.26 -2.23
N ASP A 77 -7.46 -11.43 -1.79
CA ASP A 77 -8.89 -11.68 -1.66
C ASP A 77 -9.44 -10.64 -0.67
N ALA A 78 -10.36 -9.77 -1.09
CA ALA A 78 -10.82 -8.61 -0.30
C ALA A 78 -11.27 -8.99 1.13
N ALA A 79 -11.72 -10.24 1.32
CA ALA A 79 -12.07 -10.80 2.63
C ALA A 79 -10.85 -11.07 3.54
N LYS A 80 -9.70 -11.48 2.97
CA LYS A 80 -8.46 -11.72 3.73
C LYS A 80 -7.69 -10.44 4.03
N ILE A 81 -7.81 -9.38 3.23
CA ILE A 81 -7.24 -8.07 3.59
C ILE A 81 -7.92 -7.53 4.86
N ARG A 82 -9.24 -7.68 4.97
CA ARG A 82 -9.98 -7.36 6.21
C ARG A 82 -9.64 -8.29 7.38
N ALA A 83 -9.37 -9.58 7.12
CA ALA A 83 -9.03 -10.55 8.17
C ALA A 83 -7.56 -10.48 8.63
N SER A 84 -6.63 -10.09 7.76
CA SER A 84 -5.20 -9.94 8.04
C SER A 84 -4.84 -8.54 8.57
N CYS A 85 -5.82 -7.66 8.75
CA CYS A 85 -5.74 -6.51 9.65
C CYS A 85 -5.67 -6.99 11.13
N GLU A 86 -4.72 -7.87 11.43
CA GLU A 86 -4.24 -8.14 12.78
C GLU A 86 -3.42 -6.92 13.23
N ARG A 87 -4.18 -5.93 13.72
CA ARG A 87 -3.78 -4.81 14.60
C ARG A 87 -2.32 -4.84 15.09
N LYS A 88 -1.59 -3.72 14.90
CA LYS A 88 -0.97 -2.91 15.99
C LYS A 88 0.03 -1.86 15.45
N GLN A 89 -0.36 -0.60 15.52
CA GLN A 89 0.37 0.43 16.26
C GLN A 89 -0.72 1.37 16.76
N LYS A 90 -1.41 1.05 17.87
CA LYS A 90 -0.90 1.15 19.23
C LYS A 90 -0.27 2.52 19.41
N THR A 91 -1.04 3.44 19.97
CA THR A 91 -0.60 4.79 20.32
C THR A 91 0.56 4.67 21.31
N ASP A 92 1.81 4.78 20.83
CA ASP A 92 3.04 4.70 21.64
C ASP A 92 3.09 5.76 22.77
N ARG A 93 2.19 6.75 22.74
CA ARG A 93 2.02 7.70 23.83
C ARG A 93 1.22 7.13 25.01
N ARG A 94 0.16 6.36 24.74
CA ARG A 94 -0.79 5.92 25.78
C ARG A 94 -0.31 4.68 26.53
N ASP A 95 0.49 3.83 25.87
CA ASP A 95 1.14 2.69 26.51
C ASP A 95 2.31 3.12 27.41
N ALA A 96 3.06 4.16 27.01
CA ALA A 96 4.11 4.75 27.85
C ALA A 96 3.51 5.45 29.09
N GLU A 97 2.36 6.13 28.95
CA GLU A 97 1.65 6.73 30.11
C GLU A 97 1.14 5.69 31.12
N LEU A 98 0.71 4.51 30.65
CA LEU A 98 0.24 3.43 31.54
C LEU A 98 1.39 2.75 32.29
N LEU A 99 2.59 2.70 31.72
CA LEU A 99 3.79 2.15 32.37
C LEU A 99 4.34 3.06 33.48
N VAL A 100 4.17 4.38 33.36
CA VAL A 100 4.56 5.35 34.41
C VAL A 100 3.57 5.37 35.58
N LYS A 101 2.29 5.08 35.35
CA LYS A 101 1.24 5.09 36.40
C LYS A 101 1.21 3.85 37.30
N LEU A 102 1.96 2.81 36.94
CA LEU A 102 2.09 1.56 37.68
C LEU A 102 3.36 1.50 38.55
N LEU A 103 4.13 2.60 38.59
CA LEU A 103 5.20 2.86 39.56
C LEU A 103 4.74 3.85 40.63
#